data_AF-A0A7Y8LGY6-F1
#
_entry.id   AF-A0A7Y8LGY6-F1
#
_cell.length_a   1.000
_cell.length_b   1.000
_cell.length_c   1.000
_cell.angle_alpha   90.00
_cell.angle_beta   90.00
_cell.angle_gamma   90.00
#
_symmetry.space_group_name_H-M   'P 1'
#
loop_
_entity.id
_entity.type
_entity.pdbx_description
1 polymer ?
#
loop_
_entity_poly.entity_id
_entity_poly.type
_entity_poly.pdbx_seq_one_letter_code
_entity_poly.pdbx_strand_id
1 'polypeptide(L)'
;MHTAILLGLLLQPPAGVLPEWELRPKIEKIGPDAARLAPLLNQLQPEKWIAAGAPEAYRRQWKDCLDAISQIESASARFAAKPLQLSLAVEMLVRLETFLQHASSLSQAVRRYQNPAMAEILEGEVLAAGASRDWLRQHVLDLSRHREIELEAAQSEADRCRTQLAKPAGRK
;
A
#
# COMPACT_ATOMS: atom_id res chain seq x y z
N MET A 1 46.26 0.97 33.34
CA MET A 1 45.34 1.93 32.71
C MET A 1 45.57 1.86 31.21
N HIS A 2 44.56 1.44 30.44
CA HIS A 2 44.25 1.79 29.04
C HIS A 2 43.17 0.80 28.58
N THR A 3 41.94 1.29 28.70
CA THR A 3 40.66 0.63 28.51
C THR A 3 40.42 0.42 27.01
N ALA A 4 40.26 -0.84 26.57
CA ALA A 4 39.79 -1.14 25.23
C ALA A 4 38.26 -1.05 25.22
N ILE A 5 37.75 0.00 24.57
CA ILE A 5 36.31 0.21 24.35
C ILE A 5 35.85 -0.76 23.26
N LEU A 6 35.16 -1.82 23.68
CA LEU A 6 34.33 -2.65 22.80
C LEU A 6 33.08 -1.83 22.42
N LEU A 7 33.14 -1.16 21.27
CA LEU A 7 31.95 -0.57 20.65
C LEU A 7 31.22 -1.67 19.86
N GLY A 8 30.44 -2.48 20.58
CA GLY A 8 29.45 -3.38 19.97
C GLY A 8 28.30 -2.55 19.42
N LEU A 9 28.41 -2.11 18.16
CA LEU A 9 27.26 -1.65 17.41
C LEU A 9 26.29 -2.83 17.28
N LEU A 10 25.18 -2.76 18.01
CA LEU A 10 23.98 -3.54 17.74
C LEU A 10 23.49 -3.16 16.34
N LEU A 11 23.99 -3.84 15.31
CA LEU A 11 23.27 -4.01 14.05
C LEU A 11 22.04 -4.83 14.39
N GLN A 12 20.95 -4.15 14.78
CA GLN A 12 19.65 -4.80 14.78
C GLN A 12 19.42 -5.26 13.33
N PRO A 13 19.22 -6.56 13.08
CA PRO A 13 18.84 -7.01 11.76
C PRO A 13 17.60 -6.20 11.36
N PRO A 14 17.53 -5.70 10.11
CA PRO A 14 16.35 -5.00 9.65
C PRO A 14 15.16 -5.91 9.96
N ALA A 15 14.12 -5.35 10.59
CA ALA A 15 12.89 -6.08 10.85
C ALA A 15 12.50 -6.79 9.55
N GLY A 16 12.58 -8.12 9.57
CA GLY A 16 12.48 -8.93 8.36
C GLY A 16 11.09 -8.80 7.76
N VAL A 17 11.01 -8.93 6.43
CA VAL A 17 9.71 -9.08 5.77
C VAL A 17 9.02 -10.30 6.37
N LEU A 18 7.75 -10.14 6.76
CA LEU A 18 6.95 -11.23 7.31
C LEU A 18 6.89 -12.42 6.33
N PRO A 19 6.79 -13.66 6.82
CA PRO A 19 6.65 -14.81 5.94
C PRO A 19 5.32 -14.72 5.15
N GLU A 20 5.30 -15.32 3.96
CA GLU A 20 4.15 -15.18 3.04
C GLU A 20 2.80 -15.58 3.67
N TRP A 21 2.79 -16.60 4.52
CA TRP A 21 1.57 -17.08 5.16
C TRP A 21 0.98 -16.06 6.17
N GLU A 22 1.81 -15.17 6.73
CA GLU A 22 1.34 -14.05 7.56
C GLU A 22 0.91 -12.84 6.72
N LEU A 23 1.53 -12.64 5.55
CA LEU A 23 1.21 -11.55 4.63
C LEU A 23 -0.13 -11.75 3.92
N ARG A 24 -0.38 -12.95 3.40
CA ARG A 24 -1.59 -13.28 2.63
C ARG A 24 -2.90 -12.81 3.29
N PRO A 25 -3.22 -13.18 4.55
CA PRO A 25 -4.47 -12.75 5.18
C PRO A 25 -4.56 -11.23 5.36
N LYS A 26 -3.42 -10.54 5.54
CA LYS A 26 -3.39 -9.07 5.62
C LYS A 26 -3.70 -8.43 4.27
N ILE A 27 -3.14 -8.97 3.19
CA ILE A 27 -3.39 -8.51 1.81
C ILE A 27 -4.84 -8.77 1.40
N GLU A 28 -5.35 -9.97 1.65
CA GLU A 28 -6.72 -10.38 1.32
C GLU A 28 -7.77 -9.54 2.02
N LYS A 29 -7.46 -8.99 3.21
CA LYS A 29 -8.35 -8.11 3.95
C LYS A 29 -8.56 -6.73 3.28
N ILE A 30 -7.63 -6.27 2.44
CA ILE A 30 -7.68 -4.94 1.82
C ILE A 30 -8.92 -4.78 0.93
N GLY A 31 -9.25 -5.79 0.12
CA GLY A 31 -10.43 -5.77 -0.75
C GLY A 31 -11.74 -5.59 0.03
N PRO A 32 -12.05 -6.49 0.97
CA PRO A 32 -13.21 -6.38 1.86
C PRO A 32 -13.26 -5.06 2.65
N ASP A 33 -12.12 -4.53 3.09
CA ASP A 33 -12.07 -3.25 3.79
C ASP A 33 -12.54 -2.09 2.89
N ALA A 34 -12.14 -2.06 1.63
CA ALA A 34 -12.62 -1.06 0.66
C ALA A 34 -14.09 -1.32 0.26
N ALA A 35 -14.50 -2.58 0.12
CA ALA A 35 -15.84 -2.96 -0.30
C ALA A 35 -16.93 -2.52 0.70
N ARG A 36 -16.60 -2.34 1.99
CA ARG A 36 -17.54 -1.79 2.99
C ARG A 36 -18.10 -0.41 2.63
N LEU A 37 -17.38 0.37 1.81
CA LEU A 37 -17.87 1.67 1.37
C LEU A 37 -18.94 1.57 0.26
N ALA A 38 -19.01 0.47 -0.49
CA ALA A 38 -19.94 0.29 -1.60
C ALA A 38 -21.41 0.62 -1.24
N PRO A 39 -22.00 0.08 -0.15
CA PRO A 39 -23.40 0.39 0.19
C PRO A 39 -23.64 1.87 0.50
N LEU A 40 -22.65 2.58 1.06
CA LEU A 40 -22.74 4.02 1.33
C LEU A 40 -22.61 4.82 0.04
N LEU A 41 -21.64 4.46 -0.80
CA LEU A 41 -21.41 5.09 -2.10
C LEU A 41 -22.63 4.93 -3.02
N ASN A 42 -23.32 3.78 -3.00
CA ASN A 42 -24.53 3.57 -3.80
C ASN A 42 -25.75 4.40 -3.37
N GLN A 43 -25.75 4.94 -2.16
CA GLN A 43 -26.82 5.82 -1.66
C GLN A 43 -26.58 7.31 -1.97
N LEU A 44 -25.40 7.64 -2.53
CA LEU A 44 -25.06 9.00 -2.93
C LEU A 44 -25.90 9.45 -4.11
N GLN A 45 -26.23 10.73 -4.14
CA GLN A 45 -27.06 11.32 -5.20
C GLN A 45 -26.35 12.52 -5.86
N PRO A 46 -25.22 12.30 -6.59
CA PRO A 46 -24.45 13.40 -7.16
C PRO A 46 -25.26 14.34 -8.06
N GLU A 47 -26.26 13.82 -8.78
CA GLU A 47 -27.17 14.62 -9.61
C GLU A 47 -27.89 15.71 -8.81
N LYS A 48 -28.34 15.38 -7.59
CA LYS A 48 -29.01 16.35 -6.71
C LYS A 48 -28.04 17.39 -6.19
N TRP A 49 -26.79 17.00 -5.94
CA TRP A 49 -25.75 17.93 -5.49
C TRP A 49 -25.42 18.93 -6.59
N ILE A 50 -25.29 18.45 -7.84
CA ILE A 50 -25.05 19.29 -9.02
C ILE A 50 -26.21 20.27 -9.23
N ALA A 51 -27.46 19.80 -9.14
CA ALA A 51 -28.63 20.67 -9.19
C ALA A 51 -28.64 21.73 -8.07
N ALA A 52 -28.00 21.44 -6.94
CA ALA A 52 -27.81 22.36 -5.81
C ALA A 52 -26.51 23.21 -5.91
N GLY A 53 -25.83 23.21 -7.06
CA GLY A 53 -24.65 24.03 -7.33
C GLY A 53 -23.30 23.36 -7.03
N ALA A 54 -23.26 22.06 -6.77
CA ALA A 54 -22.01 21.33 -6.62
C ALA A 54 -21.29 21.14 -7.98
N PRO A 55 -19.94 21.08 -8.01
CA PRO A 55 -19.20 20.78 -9.23
C PRO A 55 -19.59 19.44 -9.88
N GLU A 56 -19.70 19.44 -11.22
CA GLU A 56 -19.97 18.26 -12.05
C GLU A 56 -18.95 17.12 -11.83
N ALA A 57 -17.73 17.47 -11.40
CA ALA A 57 -16.67 16.53 -11.08
C ALA A 57 -17.09 15.44 -10.06
N TYR A 58 -18.04 15.75 -9.16
CA TYR A 58 -18.52 14.77 -8.19
C TYR A 58 -19.24 13.58 -8.83
N ARG A 59 -19.92 13.75 -9.97
CA ARG A 59 -20.52 12.63 -10.70
C ARG A 59 -19.45 11.65 -11.18
N ARG A 60 -18.36 12.17 -11.73
CA ARG A 60 -17.23 11.35 -12.22
C ARG A 60 -16.54 10.66 -11.05
N GLN A 61 -16.16 11.42 -10.03
CA GLN A 61 -15.48 10.89 -8.84
C GLN A 61 -16.28 9.79 -8.14
N TRP A 62 -17.61 9.93 -8.06
CA TRP A 62 -18.49 8.90 -7.52
C TRP A 62 -18.42 7.59 -8.31
N LYS A 63 -18.49 7.66 -9.64
CA LYS A 63 -18.36 6.48 -10.51
C LYS A 63 -16.98 5.85 -10.40
N ASP A 64 -15.94 6.66 -10.45
CA ASP A 64 -14.55 6.21 -10.31
C ASP A 64 -14.33 5.50 -8.96
N CYS A 65 -14.95 5.99 -7.88
CA CYS A 65 -14.93 5.32 -6.57
C CYS A 65 -15.59 3.95 -6.58
N LEU A 66 -16.76 3.80 -7.24
CA LEU A 66 -17.45 2.52 -7.34
C LEU A 66 -16.63 1.52 -8.16
N ASP A 67 -16.11 1.96 -9.31
CA ASP A 67 -15.27 1.11 -10.18
C ASP A 67 -13.98 0.69 -9.47
N ALA A 68 -13.37 1.59 -8.70
CA ALA A 68 -12.15 1.34 -7.96
C ALA A 68 -12.28 0.19 -6.94
N ILE A 69 -13.46 -0.07 -6.37
CA ILE A 69 -13.67 -1.17 -5.42
C ILE A 69 -13.35 -2.52 -6.07
N SER A 70 -13.94 -2.79 -7.25
CA SER A 70 -13.69 -4.04 -7.98
C SER A 70 -12.22 -4.17 -8.42
N GLN A 71 -11.58 -3.04 -8.76
CA GLN A 71 -10.17 -3.01 -9.12
C GLN A 71 -9.26 -3.30 -7.93
N ILE A 72 -9.63 -2.80 -6.73
CA ILE A 72 -8.93 -3.07 -5.48
C ILE A 72 -9.05 -4.55 -5.09
N GLU A 73 -10.22 -5.16 -5.22
CA GLU A 73 -10.41 -6.60 -4.99
C GLU A 73 -9.53 -7.44 -5.91
N SER A 74 -9.54 -7.14 -7.21
CA SER A 74 -8.70 -7.83 -8.20
C SER A 74 -7.20 -7.64 -7.94
N ALA A 75 -6.78 -6.41 -7.61
CA ALA A 75 -5.39 -6.11 -7.28
C ALA A 75 -4.95 -6.82 -5.98
N SER A 76 -5.81 -6.86 -4.96
CA SER A 76 -5.57 -7.57 -3.70
C SER A 76 -5.38 -9.07 -3.95
N ALA A 77 -6.26 -9.70 -4.74
CA ALA A 77 -6.12 -11.12 -5.09
C ALA A 77 -4.82 -11.44 -5.84
N ARG A 78 -4.45 -10.60 -6.83
CA ARG A 78 -3.17 -10.71 -7.54
C ARG A 78 -1.98 -10.57 -6.60
N PHE A 79 -2.05 -9.63 -5.66
CA PHE A 79 -0.97 -9.39 -4.71
C PHE A 79 -0.86 -10.51 -3.67
N ALA A 80 -1.98 -11.04 -3.17
CA ALA A 80 -1.99 -12.17 -2.25
C ALA A 80 -1.37 -13.44 -2.87
N ALA A 81 -1.50 -13.62 -4.19
CA ALA A 81 -0.83 -14.71 -4.90
C ALA A 81 0.70 -14.57 -4.95
N LYS A 82 1.24 -13.36 -4.79
CA LYS A 82 2.68 -13.05 -4.80
C LYS A 82 3.05 -11.98 -3.75
N PRO A 83 2.97 -12.32 -2.44
CA PRO A 83 3.03 -11.32 -1.34
C PRO A 83 4.34 -10.54 -1.22
N LEU A 84 5.42 -11.08 -1.80
CA LEU A 84 6.76 -10.48 -1.78
C LEU A 84 7.07 -9.65 -3.04
N GLN A 85 6.13 -9.54 -3.98
CA GLN A 85 6.34 -8.79 -5.21
C GLN A 85 6.12 -7.29 -4.98
N LEU A 86 7.22 -6.53 -4.89
CA LEU A 86 7.21 -5.08 -4.62
C LEU A 86 6.33 -4.29 -5.60
N SER A 87 6.36 -4.61 -6.90
CA SER A 87 5.54 -3.90 -7.89
C SER A 87 4.03 -4.04 -7.63
N LEU A 88 3.58 -5.20 -7.15
CA LEU A 88 2.17 -5.41 -6.80
C LEU A 88 1.80 -4.70 -5.50
N ALA A 89 2.73 -4.66 -4.53
CA ALA A 89 2.53 -3.91 -3.28
C ALA A 89 2.35 -2.40 -3.56
N VAL A 90 3.19 -1.83 -4.44
CA VAL A 90 3.10 -0.42 -4.86
C VAL A 90 1.82 -0.16 -5.66
N GLU A 91 1.46 -1.03 -6.61
CA GLU A 91 0.19 -0.91 -7.36
C GLU A 91 -1.00 -0.87 -6.40
N MET A 92 -1.06 -1.80 -5.44
CA MET A 92 -2.12 -1.87 -4.44
C MET A 92 -2.17 -0.60 -3.58
N LEU A 93 -1.00 -0.07 -3.17
CA LEU A 93 -0.91 1.14 -2.34
C LEU A 93 -1.50 2.34 -3.07
N VAL A 94 -1.07 2.59 -4.30
CA VAL A 94 -1.52 3.74 -5.09
C VAL A 94 -3.02 3.67 -5.37
N ARG A 95 -3.55 2.48 -5.70
CA ARG A 95 -4.99 2.28 -5.92
C ARG A 95 -5.79 2.59 -4.66
N LEU A 96 -5.37 2.06 -3.52
CA LEU A 96 -6.06 2.25 -2.25
C LEU A 96 -5.99 3.72 -1.79
N GLU A 97 -4.83 4.38 -1.91
CA GLU A 97 -4.70 5.80 -1.57
C GLU A 97 -5.59 6.70 -2.44
N THR A 98 -5.62 6.44 -3.75
CA THR A 98 -6.48 7.19 -4.68
C THR A 98 -7.95 7.02 -4.34
N PHE A 99 -8.37 5.78 -4.07
CA PHE A 99 -9.73 5.47 -3.66
C PHE A 99 -10.12 6.19 -2.35
N LEU A 100 -9.28 6.12 -1.32
CA LEU A 100 -9.54 6.76 -0.03
C LEU A 100 -9.59 8.29 -0.14
N GLN A 101 -8.74 8.88 -0.99
CA GLN A 101 -8.76 10.31 -1.26
C GLN A 101 -10.08 10.75 -1.90
N HIS A 102 -10.56 10.00 -2.89
CA HIS A 102 -11.84 10.27 -3.53
C HIS A 102 -13.04 10.03 -2.60
N ALA A 103 -13.02 8.97 -1.81
CA ALA A 103 -14.07 8.69 -0.83
C ALA A 103 -14.15 9.78 0.25
N SER A 104 -13.00 10.27 0.74
CA SER A 104 -12.95 11.39 1.70
C SER A 104 -13.52 12.68 1.10
N SER A 105 -13.18 13.00 -0.15
CA SER A 105 -13.73 14.17 -0.83
C SER A 105 -15.23 14.04 -1.11
N LEU A 106 -15.74 12.83 -1.41
CA LEU A 106 -17.18 12.58 -1.50
C LEU A 106 -17.87 12.77 -0.14
N SER A 107 -17.26 12.37 0.97
CA SER A 107 -17.83 12.61 2.31
C SER A 107 -18.06 14.10 2.58
N GLN A 108 -17.10 14.95 2.19
CA GLN A 108 -17.26 16.41 2.32
C GLN A 108 -18.44 16.92 1.48
N ALA A 109 -18.66 16.36 0.28
CA ALA A 109 -19.81 16.68 -0.55
C ALA A 109 -21.13 16.21 0.10
N VAL A 110 -21.16 15.00 0.65
CA VAL A 110 -22.32 14.45 1.36
C VAL A 110 -22.72 15.35 2.54
N ARG A 111 -21.73 15.81 3.32
CA ARG A 111 -21.95 16.70 4.45
C ARG A 111 -22.60 18.01 4.03
N ARG A 112 -22.23 18.54 2.85
CA ARG A 112 -22.71 19.83 2.34
C ARG A 112 -24.04 19.75 1.59
N TYR A 113 -24.26 18.70 0.80
CA TYR A 113 -25.33 18.65 -0.20
C TYR A 113 -26.38 17.55 0.03
N GLN A 114 -26.21 16.66 1.02
CA GLN A 114 -27.14 15.55 1.25
C GLN A 114 -27.50 15.35 2.72
N ASN A 115 -26.59 14.80 3.52
CA ASN A 115 -26.87 14.43 4.90
C ASN A 115 -25.58 14.38 5.73
N PRO A 116 -25.37 15.29 6.69
CA PRO A 116 -24.22 15.27 7.58
C PRO A 116 -24.02 13.96 8.35
N ALA A 117 -25.08 13.28 8.78
CA ALA A 117 -24.97 12.01 9.49
C ALA A 117 -24.45 10.89 8.57
N MET A 118 -24.81 10.92 7.29
CA MET A 118 -24.29 9.97 6.30
C MET A 118 -22.80 10.21 6.01
N ALA A 119 -22.36 11.47 6.03
CA ALA A 119 -20.94 11.81 5.89
C ALA A 119 -20.11 11.26 7.06
N GLU A 120 -20.62 11.32 8.29
CA GLU A 120 -19.94 10.76 9.46
C GLU A 120 -19.77 9.24 9.36
N ILE A 121 -20.78 8.53 8.88
CA ILE A 121 -20.68 7.08 8.65
C ILE A 121 -19.65 6.78 7.55
N LEU A 122 -19.67 7.53 6.44
CA LEU A 122 -18.71 7.36 5.34
C LEU A 122 -17.28 7.65 5.79
N GLU A 123 -17.05 8.70 6.57
CA GLU A 123 -15.75 9.02 7.19
C GLU A 123 -15.25 7.90 8.10
N GLY A 124 -16.14 7.28 8.88
CA GLY A 124 -15.81 6.12 9.71
C GLY A 124 -15.27 4.94 8.88
N GLU A 125 -15.93 4.61 7.76
CA GLU A 125 -15.48 3.54 6.87
C GLU A 125 -14.19 3.90 6.11
N VAL A 126 -14.02 5.16 5.70
CA VAL A 126 -12.76 5.65 5.12
C VAL A 126 -11.60 5.50 6.11
N LEU A 127 -11.82 5.83 7.39
CA LEU A 127 -10.81 5.66 8.43
C LEU A 127 -10.48 4.18 8.67
N ALA A 128 -11.50 3.31 8.71
CA ALA A 128 -11.32 1.87 8.88
C ALA A 128 -10.48 1.27 7.74
N ALA A 129 -10.78 1.61 6.48
CA ALA A 129 -9.97 1.21 5.33
C ALA A 129 -8.58 1.88 5.32
N GLY A 130 -8.44 3.06 5.93
CA GLY A 130 -7.18 3.76 6.14
C GLY A 130 -6.14 2.96 6.93
N ALA A 131 -6.57 2.10 7.85
CA ALA A 131 -5.66 1.21 8.59
C ALA A 131 -4.95 0.20 7.67
N SER A 132 -5.67 -0.36 6.69
CA SER A 132 -5.10 -1.26 5.67
C SER A 132 -4.10 -0.53 4.77
N ARG A 133 -4.37 0.74 4.46
CA ARG A 133 -3.46 1.62 3.72
C ARG A 133 -2.18 1.94 4.51
N ASP A 134 -2.29 2.20 5.80
CA ASP A 134 -1.13 2.49 6.65
C ASP A 134 -0.24 1.25 6.84
N TRP A 135 -0.85 0.08 7.02
CA TRP A 135 -0.12 -1.19 7.00
C TRP A 135 0.61 -1.41 5.66
N LEU A 136 -0.07 -1.16 4.54
CA LEU A 136 0.50 -1.38 3.21
C LEU A 136 1.67 -0.44 2.91
N ARG A 137 1.63 0.81 3.38
CA ARG A 137 2.78 1.74 3.29
C ARG A 137 4.01 1.15 3.97
N GLN A 138 3.83 0.67 5.20
CA GLN A 138 4.93 0.08 5.95
C GLN A 138 5.46 -1.16 5.24
N HIS A 139 4.57 -2.02 4.74
CA HIS A 139 4.95 -3.22 3.99
C HIS A 139 5.72 -2.91 2.70
N VAL A 140 5.33 -1.89 1.94
CA VAL A 140 6.06 -1.43 0.74
C VAL A 140 7.47 -0.97 1.10
N LEU A 141 7.64 -0.23 2.20
CA LEU A 141 8.96 0.21 2.67
C LEU A 141 9.83 -0.96 3.10
N ASP A 142 9.26 -1.93 3.82
CA ASP A 142 9.99 -3.11 4.27
C ASP A 142 10.40 -4.01 3.10
N LEU A 143 9.52 -4.21 2.10
CA LEU A 143 9.88 -4.89 0.86
C LEU A 143 10.97 -4.16 0.09
N SER A 144 10.92 -2.83 0.02
CA SER A 144 11.92 -2.03 -0.69
C SER A 144 13.30 -2.18 -0.04
N ARG A 145 13.38 -2.02 1.29
CA ARG A 145 14.61 -2.22 2.06
C ARG A 145 15.17 -3.63 1.90
N HIS A 146 14.29 -4.63 1.92
CA HIS A 146 14.70 -6.01 1.72
C HIS A 146 15.30 -6.24 0.33
N ARG A 147 14.73 -5.65 -0.73
CA ARG A 147 15.27 -5.74 -2.08
C ARG A 147 16.60 -5.02 -2.24
N GLU A 148 16.79 -3.88 -1.60
CA GLU A 148 18.08 -3.16 -1.59
C GLU A 148 19.18 -4.06 -1.00
N ILE A 149 18.92 -4.70 0.14
CA ILE A 149 19.88 -5.62 0.78
C ILE A 149 20.19 -6.84 -0.12
N GLU A 150 19.18 -7.44 -0.74
CA GLU A 150 19.38 -8.57 -1.66
C GLU A 150 20.26 -8.17 -2.85
N LEU A 151 20.04 -6.97 -3.41
CA LEU A 151 20.82 -6.45 -4.54
C LEU A 151 22.26 -6.15 -4.14
N GLU A 152 22.50 -5.55 -2.97
CA GLU A 152 23.85 -5.32 -2.44
C GLU A 152 24.61 -6.63 -2.23
N ALA A 153 23.96 -7.64 -1.64
CA ALA A 153 24.57 -8.96 -1.45
C ALA A 153 24.89 -9.64 -2.78
N ALA A 154 23.97 -9.60 -3.74
CA ALA A 154 24.19 -10.15 -5.08
C ALA A 154 25.33 -9.44 -5.81
N GLN A 155 25.42 -8.12 -5.69
CA GLN A 155 26.48 -7.31 -6.29
C GLN A 155 27.85 -7.65 -5.66
N SER A 156 27.91 -7.72 -4.34
CA SER A 156 29.13 -8.11 -3.60
C SER A 156 29.64 -9.49 -4.01
N GLU A 157 28.75 -10.47 -4.15
CA GLU A 157 29.12 -11.82 -4.60
C GLU A 157 29.61 -11.82 -6.06
N ALA A 158 28.95 -11.07 -6.94
CA ALA A 158 29.38 -10.92 -8.33
C ALA A 158 30.80 -10.31 -8.42
N ASP A 159 31.11 -9.30 -7.60
CA ASP A 159 32.44 -8.68 -7.55
C ASP A 159 33.51 -9.62 -7.00
N ARG A 160 33.16 -10.42 -5.99
CA ARG A 160 34.03 -11.50 -5.48
C ARG A 160 34.38 -12.50 -6.59
N CYS A 161 33.38 -12.95 -7.34
CA CYS A 161 33.56 -13.88 -8.44
C CYS A 161 34.45 -13.30 -9.55
N ARG A 162 34.23 -12.04 -9.94
CA ARG A 162 35.07 -11.34 -10.93
C ARG A 162 36.54 -11.29 -10.49
N THR A 163 36.78 -10.97 -9.22
CA THR A 163 38.13 -10.89 -8.67
C THR A 163 38.84 -12.25 -8.65
N GLN A 164 38.11 -13.32 -8.35
CA GLN A 164 38.66 -14.69 -8.37
C GLN A 164 39.01 -15.14 -9.80
N LEU A 165 38.15 -14.85 -10.78
CA LEU A 165 38.38 -15.19 -12.19
C LEU A 165 39.51 -14.36 -12.82
N ALA A 166 39.70 -13.11 -12.38
CA ALA A 166 40.74 -12.22 -12.90
C ALA A 166 42.16 -12.55 -12.38
N LYS A 167 42.31 -13.44 -11.39
CA LYS A 167 43.64 -13.86 -10.93
C LYS A 167 44.29 -14.77 -11.99
N PRO A 168 45.44 -14.40 -12.58
CA PRO A 168 46.13 -15.26 -13.52
C PRO A 168 46.53 -16.57 -12.82
N ALA A 169 46.30 -17.70 -13.48
CA ALA A 169 46.84 -18.98 -13.04
C ALA A 169 48.36 -18.83 -12.92
N GLY A 170 48.88 -18.97 -11.69
CA GLY A 170 50.29 -18.74 -11.41
C GLY A 170 51.15 -19.49 -12.42
N ARG A 171 52.00 -18.77 -13.15
CA ARG A 171 53.03 -19.36 -14.02
C ARG A 171 53.89 -20.26 -13.14
N LYS A 172 53.88 -21.56 -13.43
CA LYS A 172 54.87 -22.53 -12.95
C LYS A 172 56.17 -22.36 -13.72
#